data_AF-A0A7K4JUB9-F1
#
_entry.id   AF-A0A7K4JUB9-F1
#
_cell.length_a   1.000
_cell.length_b   1.000
_cell.length_c   1.000
_cell.angle_alpha   90.00
_cell.angle_beta   90.00
_cell.angle_gamma   90.00
#
_symmetry.space_group_name_H-M   'P 1'
#
loop_
_entity.id
_entity.type
_entity.pdbx_description
1 polymer ?
#
loop_
_entity_poly.entity_id
_entity_poly.type
_entity_poly.pdbx_seq_one_letter_code
_entity_poly.pdbx_strand_id
1 'polypeptide(L)'
;WCRREVDQEHREMVEHRGETRVLEQRSPWGLLRMGVLGQPLAQHLLPYARTFPVPLFAPPDLRSAKGVPRTLSRSLSQEAQRG
;
A
#
# COMPACT_ATOMS: atom_id res chain seq x y z
N TRP A 1 23.71 3.09 5.86
CA TRP A 1 23.89 1.79 5.19
C TRP A 1 25.37 1.58 4.87
N CYS A 2 25.80 0.32 4.74
CA CYS A 2 27.14 -0.06 4.29
C CYS A 2 27.00 -1.18 3.25
N ARG A 3 27.70 -1.07 2.11
CA ARG A 3 27.80 -2.10 1.08
C ARG A 3 29.27 -2.34 0.77
N ARG A 4 29.69 -3.59 0.79
CA ARG A 4 31.06 -4.00 0.48
C ARG A 4 31.03 -5.00 -0.65
N GLU A 5 31.90 -4.81 -1.63
CA GLU A 5 32.08 -5.67 -2.78
C GLU A 5 33.55 -6.04 -2.90
N VAL A 6 33.81 -7.30 -3.21
CA VAL A 6 35.16 -7.84 -3.34
C VAL A 6 35.20 -8.64 -4.63
N ASP A 7 36.08 -8.24 -5.54
CA ASP A 7 36.42 -8.98 -6.74
C ASP A 7 37.76 -9.68 -6.49
N GLN A 8 37.70 -11.01 -6.35
CA GLN A 8 38.89 -11.81 -6.05
C GLN A 8 39.76 -12.07 -7.30
N GLU A 9 39.17 -12.07 -8.50
CA GLU A 9 39.91 -12.31 -9.74
C GLU A 9 40.80 -11.10 -10.06
N HIS A 10 40.27 -9.89 -9.88
CA HIS A 10 40.99 -8.64 -10.12
C HIS A 10 41.69 -8.09 -8.87
N ARG A 11 41.49 -8.71 -7.71
CA ARG A 11 42.02 -8.28 -6.39
C ARG A 11 41.55 -6.87 -6.00
N GLU A 12 40.31 -6.54 -6.32
CA GLU A 12 39.71 -5.24 -6.03
C GLU A 12 38.72 -5.33 -4.87
N MET A 13 38.63 -4.26 -4.09
CA MET A 13 37.65 -4.13 -3.03
C MET A 13 37.09 -2.72 -3.02
N VAL A 14 35.77 -2.63 -3.02
CA VAL A 14 35.02 -1.38 -2.92
C VAL A 14 34.12 -1.42 -1.70
N GLU A 15 34.11 -0.33 -0.93
CA GLU A 15 33.23 -0.16 0.21
C GLU A 15 32.50 1.19 0.11
N HIS A 16 31.18 1.13 0.17
CA HIS A 16 30.30 2.29 0.21
C HIS A 16 29.66 2.40 1.59
N ARG A 17 29.79 3.58 2.21
CA ARG A 17 29.14 3.91 3.48
C ARG A 17 28.35 5.21 3.34
N GLY A 18 27.16 5.24 3.92
CA GLY A 18 26.33 6.44 3.96
C GLY A 18 25.45 6.47 5.21
N GLU A 19 25.21 7.66 5.75
CA GLU A 19 24.23 7.85 6.82
C GLU A 19 22.81 7.78 6.22
N THR A 20 21.88 7.14 6.93
CA THR A 20 20.47 7.09 6.56
C THR A 20 19.66 7.66 7.69
N ARG A 21 18.85 8.68 7.40
CA ARG A 21 17.93 9.26 8.37
C ARG A 21 16.53 8.73 8.10
N VAL A 22 15.91 8.16 9.12
CA VAL A 22 14.52 7.73 9.09
C VAL A 22 13.65 8.87 9.57
N LEU A 23 12.52 9.08 8.92
CA LEU A 23 11.50 10.03 9.32
C LEU A 23 10.23 9.27 9.72
N GLU A 24 9.66 9.65 10.86
CA GLU A 24 8.34 9.22 11.31
C GLU A 24 7.50 10.46 11.63
N GLN A 25 6.32 10.55 11.01
CA GLN A 25 5.37 11.63 11.22
C GLN A 25 3.98 11.05 11.51
N ARG A 26 3.38 11.46 12.63
CA ARG A 26 2.01 11.09 13.03
C ARG A 26 1.10 12.30 13.01
N SER A 27 -0.14 12.11 12.56
CA SER A 27 -1.18 13.13 12.63
C SER A 27 -2.26 12.77 13.67
N PRO A 28 -2.98 13.77 14.21
CA PRO A 28 -4.12 13.52 15.10
C PRO A 28 -5.26 12.71 14.45
N TRP A 29 -5.34 12.70 13.11
CA TRP A 29 -6.37 11.98 12.35
C TRP A 29 -5.97 10.54 12.00
N GLY A 30 -4.95 10.00 12.67
CA GLY A 30 -4.49 8.62 12.46
C GLY A 30 -3.70 8.43 11.17
N LEU A 31 -3.13 9.48 10.58
CA LEU A 31 -2.24 9.34 9.43
C LEU A 31 -0.80 9.13 9.90
N LEU A 32 -0.18 8.03 9.50
CA LEU A 32 1.24 7.75 9.70
C LEU A 32 1.98 7.88 8.38
N ARG A 33 3.03 8.71 8.34
CA ARG A 33 3.99 8.78 7.24
C ARG A 33 5.36 8.36 7.76
N MET A 34 5.98 7.41 7.09
CA MET A 34 7.29 6.91 7.52
C MET A 34 8.15 6.46 6.34
N GLY A 35 9.47 6.59 6.48
CA GLY A 35 10.42 6.18 5.45
C GLY A 35 11.80 6.81 5.63
N VAL A 36 12.65 6.64 4.62
CA VAL A 36 13.97 7.27 4.58
C VAL A 36 13.83 8.71 4.07
N LEU A 37 14.49 9.65 4.75
CA LEU A 37 14.52 11.05 4.36
C LEU A 37 15.14 11.21 2.95
N GLY A 38 14.45 11.92 2.07
CA GLY A 38 14.83 12.08 0.66
C GLY A 38 14.25 11.01 -0.27
N GLN A 39 13.55 10.02 0.26
CA GLN A 39 12.77 9.04 -0.52
C GLN A 39 11.26 9.27 -0.33
N PRO A 40 10.40 8.74 -1.22
CA PRO A 40 8.96 8.72 -1.00
C PRO A 40 8.61 8.00 0.31
N LEU A 41 7.77 8.63 1.13
CA LEU A 41 7.34 8.07 2.41
C LEU A 41 6.11 7.19 2.22
N ALA A 42 6.10 6.04 2.90
CA ALA A 42 4.92 5.20 2.98
C ALA A 42 3.86 5.86 3.88
N GLN A 43 2.60 5.85 3.44
CA GLN A 43 1.47 6.41 4.18
C GLN A 43 0.52 5.32 4.62
N HIS A 44 0.14 5.33 5.90
CA HIS A 44 -0.76 4.35 6.51
C HIS A 44 -1.85 5.05 7.32
N LEU A 45 -3.06 4.50 7.28
CA LEU A 45 -4.16 4.93 8.15
C LEU A 45 -4.19 4.05 9.41
N LEU A 46 -4.38 4.67 10.56
CA LEU A 46 -4.41 4.04 11.87
C LEU A 46 -5.84 4.00 12.45
N PRO A 47 -6.22 2.93 13.20
CA PRO A 47 -5.41 1.75 13.48
C PRO A 47 -5.16 0.93 12.22
N TYR A 48 -3.94 0.40 12.08
CA TYR A 48 -3.53 -0.32 10.88
C TYR A 48 -4.37 -1.58 10.71
N ALA A 49 -5.22 -1.61 9.68
CA ALA A 49 -6.02 -2.77 9.33
C ALA A 49 -5.38 -3.50 8.15
N ARG A 50 -4.95 -4.75 8.37
CA ARG A 50 -4.48 -5.63 7.30
C ARG A 50 -5.71 -6.25 6.62
N THR A 51 -6.42 -5.46 5.82
CA THR A 51 -7.54 -5.97 5.03
C THR A 51 -7.00 -6.81 3.88
N PHE A 52 -7.43 -8.07 3.81
CA PHE A 52 -7.20 -8.87 2.61
C PHE A 52 -7.95 -8.21 1.44
N PRO A 53 -7.35 -8.14 0.24
CA PRO A 53 -8.01 -7.60 -0.94
C PRO A 53 -9.13 -8.54 -1.37
N VAL A 54 -10.33 -8.32 -0.81
CA VAL A 54 -11.55 -9.12 -1.01
C VAL A 54 -11.36 -10.59 -0.56
N PRO A 55 -12.33 -11.23 0.11
CA PRO A 55 -12.21 -12.66 0.36
C PRO A 55 -12.18 -13.42 -0.98
N LEU A 56 -11.03 -14.00 -1.34
CA LEU A 56 -10.88 -14.97 -2.45
C LEU A 56 -11.88 -16.13 -2.34
N PHE A 57 -12.38 -16.35 -1.12
CA PHE A 57 -13.35 -17.38 -0.77
C PHE A 57 -14.64 -16.76 -0.21
N ALA A 58 -15.13 -15.66 -0.78
CA ALA A 58 -16.51 -15.27 -0.55
C ALA A 58 -17.39 -16.41 -1.11
N PRO A 59 -18.16 -17.15 -0.30
CA PRO A 59 -19.14 -18.05 -0.86
C PRO A 59 -20.08 -17.22 -1.75
N PRO A 60 -20.44 -17.69 -2.95
CA PRO A 60 -21.46 -17.01 -3.73
C PRO A 60 -22.69 -16.85 -2.84
N ASP A 61 -23.20 -15.62 -2.69
CA ASP A 61 -24.36 -15.30 -1.87
C ASP A 61 -25.52 -16.22 -2.29
N LEU A 62 -25.73 -17.34 -1.58
CA LEU A 62 -26.82 -18.28 -1.81
C LEU A 62 -28.20 -17.63 -1.59
N ARG A 63 -28.23 -16.41 -1.04
CA ARG A 63 -29.42 -15.59 -0.85
C ARG A 63 -29.86 -14.84 -2.11
N SER A 64 -29.01 -14.76 -3.14
CA SER A 64 -29.33 -14.05 -4.39
C SER A 64 -29.36 -14.98 -5.59
N ALA A 65 -29.91 -16.18 -5.43
CA ALA A 65 -30.43 -16.97 -6.54
C ALA A 65 -31.72 -16.35 -7.09
N LYS A 66 -31.68 -15.05 -7.43
CA LYS A 66 -32.61 -14.29 -8.29
C LYS A 66 -32.11 -12.85 -8.39
N GLY A 67 -31.51 -12.50 -9.53
CA GLY A 67 -31.55 -11.13 -10.05
C GLY A 67 -30.27 -10.29 -9.91
N VAL A 68 -29.63 -10.12 -11.07
CA VAL A 68 -28.83 -8.97 -11.52
C VAL A 68 -27.40 -8.81 -10.94
N PRO A 69 -26.34 -8.81 -11.79
CA PRO A 69 -25.00 -8.47 -11.35
C PRO A 69 -24.94 -7.02 -10.85
N ARG A 70 -24.27 -6.81 -9.71
CA ARG A 70 -24.09 -5.50 -9.04
C ARG A 70 -23.27 -4.48 -9.84
N THR A 71 -22.96 -4.75 -11.11
CA THR A 71 -22.30 -3.80 -12.01
C THR A 71 -23.20 -2.63 -12.41
N LEU A 72 -24.52 -2.73 -12.23
CA LEU A 72 -25.48 -1.69 -12.61
C LEU A 72 -25.89 -0.72 -11.48
N SER A 73 -25.42 -0.93 -10.24
CA SER A 73 -25.79 -0.05 -9.13
C SER A 73 -25.12 1.33 -9.20
N ARG A 74 -23.97 1.45 -9.88
CA ARG A 74 -23.20 2.71 -9.94
C ARG A 74 -23.72 3.68 -11.01
N SER A 75 -24.34 3.17 -12.08
CA SER A 75 -24.92 4.00 -13.15
C SER A 75 -26.25 4.65 -12.74
N LEU A 76 -27.10 3.94 -11.99
CA LEU A 76 -28.43 4.46 -11.60
C LEU A 76 -28.38 5.62 -10.59
N SER A 77 -27.35 5.70 -9.74
CA SER A 77 -27.21 6.81 -8.78
C SER A 77 -26.82 8.14 -9.44
N GLN A 78 -26.21 8.11 -10.63
CA GLN A 78 -25.75 9.33 -11.32
C GLN A 78 -26.87 9.99 -12.14
N GLU A 79 -27.86 9.23 -12.58
CA GLU A 79 -29.03 9.74 -13.32
C GLU A 79 -30.05 10.42 -12.38
N ALA A 80 -30.17 9.97 -11.13
CA ALA A 80 -31.08 10.54 -10.13
C ALA A 80 -30.67 11.92 -9.59
N GLN A 81 -29.49 12.43 -9.94
CA GLN A 81 -28.98 13.74 -9.50
C GLN A 81 -28.97 14.80 -10.62
N ARG A 82 -29.49 14.45 -11.81
CA ARG A 82 -29.75 15.38 -12.94
C ARG A 82 -31.25 15.62 -13.17
N GLY A 83 -32.03 15.64 -12.09
CA GLY A 83 -33.41 16.13 -12.07
C GLY A 83 -33.47 17.41 -11.26
#